data_AF-A0A944HRB0-F1
#
_entry.id   AF-A0A944HRB0-F1
#
_cell.length_a   1.000
_cell.length_b   1.000
_cell.length_c   1.000
_cell.angle_alpha   90.00
_cell.angle_beta   90.00
_cell.angle_gamma   90.00
#
_symmetry.space_group_name_H-M   'P 1'
#
loop_
_entity.id
_entity.type
_entity.pdbx_description
1 polymer ?
#
loop_
_entity_poly.entity_id
_entity_poly.type
_entity_poly.pdbx_seq_one_letter_code
_entity_poly.pdbx_strand_id
1 'polypeptide(L)'
;MSQSIVQLALAALGVAGTLAAAITTQILQRRAERERRAADDGRRWHADRFRAFKELLYKVNEVKRILYSAAAHLPSDAERQRLQDMGRTAFTITRASDVPPDSGDISIFDATSLEIVQEALERAFSLNEESEHLIAEISILSEGFAPSAAKRMFEFCWDATGAVETTRGTTEEAYAAILAMGPAIDIFEGAARMDLDVATEQRPTDWRRMLIARRRRRMLAAGD
;
A
#
# COMPACT_ATOMS: atom_id res chain seq x y z
N MET A 1 -44.40 7.65 -66.09
CA MET A 1 -43.18 7.26 -65.35
C MET A 1 -43.20 7.87 -63.94
N SER A 2 -43.94 7.31 -62.98
CA SER A 2 -44.03 7.96 -61.64
C SER A 2 -44.19 7.04 -60.42
N GLN A 3 -44.63 5.79 -60.56
CA GLN A 3 -44.76 4.88 -59.40
C GLN A 3 -43.53 4.00 -59.15
N SER A 4 -42.84 3.52 -60.19
CA SER A 4 -41.67 2.64 -60.03
C SER A 4 -40.46 3.34 -59.40
N ILE A 5 -40.23 4.61 -59.75
CA ILE A 5 -39.12 5.41 -59.21
C ILE A 5 -39.31 5.69 -57.71
N VAL A 6 -40.54 5.96 -57.27
CA VAL A 6 -40.87 6.21 -55.86
C VAL A 6 -40.74 4.93 -55.03
N GLN A 7 -41.17 3.77 -55.57
CA GLN A 7 -40.97 2.48 -54.92
C GLN A 7 -39.49 2.07 -54.83
N LEU A 8 -38.70 2.36 -55.87
CA LEU A 8 -37.26 2.08 -55.86
C LEU A 8 -36.53 2.97 -54.82
N ALA A 9 -36.92 4.24 -54.72
CA ALA A 9 -36.37 5.17 -53.73
C ALA A 9 -36.74 4.79 -52.29
N LEU A 10 -37.99 4.38 -52.04
CA LEU A 10 -38.44 3.87 -50.73
C LEU A 10 -37.74 2.56 -50.35
N ALA A 11 -37.56 1.64 -51.30
CA ALA A 11 -36.81 0.41 -51.08
C ALA A 11 -35.33 0.69 -50.76
N ALA A 12 -34.69 1.62 -51.50
CA ALA A 12 -33.31 2.04 -51.25
C ALA A 12 -33.14 2.69 -49.87
N LEU A 13 -34.07 3.54 -49.45
CA LEU A 13 -34.11 4.13 -48.11
C LEU A 13 -34.31 3.08 -47.01
N GLY A 14 -35.20 2.11 -47.24
CA GLY A 14 -35.43 1.00 -46.31
C GLY A 14 -34.20 0.12 -46.10
N VAL A 15 -33.49 -0.22 -47.18
CA VAL A 15 -32.25 -1.01 -47.15
C VAL A 15 -31.10 -0.24 -46.49
N ALA A 16 -30.95 1.06 -46.81
CA ALA A 16 -29.95 1.91 -46.18
C ALA A 16 -30.20 2.07 -44.67
N GLY A 17 -31.46 2.22 -44.26
CA GLY A 17 -31.85 2.32 -42.85
C GLY A 17 -31.55 1.05 -42.05
N THR A 18 -31.82 -0.14 -42.62
CA THR A 18 -31.51 -1.42 -41.98
C THR A 18 -30.00 -1.68 -41.93
N LEU A 19 -29.24 -1.31 -42.96
CA LEU A 19 -27.77 -1.38 -42.95
C LEU A 19 -27.15 -0.46 -41.90
N ALA A 20 -27.62 0.79 -41.80
CA ALA A 20 -27.17 1.72 -40.78
C ALA A 20 -27.48 1.19 -39.37
N ALA A 21 -28.69 0.68 -39.13
CA ALA A 21 -29.06 0.07 -37.85
C ALA A 21 -28.20 -1.16 -37.51
N ALA A 22 -27.90 -2.02 -38.49
CA ALA A 22 -27.06 -3.19 -38.32
C ALA A 22 -25.62 -2.81 -37.94
N ILE A 23 -25.04 -1.80 -38.60
CA ILE A 23 -23.69 -1.31 -38.29
C ILE A 23 -23.63 -0.72 -36.87
N THR A 24 -24.61 0.12 -36.50
CA THR A 24 -24.67 0.70 -35.15
C THR A 24 -24.82 -0.38 -34.08
N THR A 25 -25.64 -1.41 -34.34
CA THR A 25 -25.83 -2.56 -33.45
C THR A 25 -24.53 -3.35 -33.30
N GLN A 26 -23.81 -3.61 -34.39
CA GLN A 26 -22.51 -4.29 -34.34
C GLN A 26 -21.46 -3.49 -33.56
N ILE A 27 -21.43 -2.16 -33.69
CA ILE A 27 -20.52 -1.30 -32.94
C ILE A 27 -20.86 -1.35 -31.44
N LEU A 28 -22.14 -1.23 -31.08
CA LEU A 28 -22.59 -1.29 -29.68
C LEU A 28 -22.34 -2.67 -29.07
N GLN A 29 -22.59 -3.76 -29.79
CA GLN A 29 -22.29 -5.12 -29.34
C GLN A 29 -20.79 -5.31 -29.08
N ARG A 30 -19.93 -4.87 -30.02
CA ARG A 30 -18.47 -4.93 -29.83
C ARG A 30 -18.01 -4.13 -28.62
N ARG A 31 -18.62 -2.98 -28.36
CA ARG A 31 -18.31 -2.15 -27.20
C ARG A 31 -18.76 -2.82 -25.90
N ALA A 32 -20.00 -3.27 -25.83
CA ALA A 32 -20.55 -3.98 -24.68
C ALA A 32 -19.76 -5.25 -24.36
N GLU A 33 -19.25 -5.93 -25.38
CA GLU A 33 -18.47 -7.15 -25.21
C GLU A 33 -17.03 -6.87 -24.78
N ARG A 34 -16.43 -5.76 -25.23
CA ARG A 34 -15.18 -5.25 -24.66
C ARG A 34 -15.34 -4.85 -23.19
N GLU A 35 -16.42 -4.15 -22.86
CA GLU A 35 -16.75 -3.75 -21.49
C GLU A 35 -17.01 -4.98 -20.59
N ARG A 36 -17.72 -6.00 -21.09
CA ARG A 36 -17.89 -7.28 -20.38
C ARG A 36 -16.57 -8.00 -20.14
N ARG A 37 -15.72 -8.13 -21.16
CA ARG A 37 -14.41 -8.78 -21.00
C ARG A 37 -13.52 -8.04 -20.01
N ALA A 38 -13.48 -6.71 -20.09
CA ALA A 38 -12.77 -5.88 -19.12
C ALA A 38 -13.33 -6.05 -17.70
N ALA A 39 -14.65 -6.13 -17.53
CA ALA A 39 -15.28 -6.36 -16.24
C ALA A 39 -15.04 -7.78 -15.69
N ASP A 40 -14.99 -8.79 -16.55
CA ASP A 40 -14.71 -10.17 -16.16
C ASP A 40 -13.23 -10.37 -15.83
N ASP A 41 -12.32 -9.76 -16.59
CA ASP A 41 -10.89 -9.72 -16.26
C ASP A 41 -10.63 -8.95 -14.95
N GLY A 42 -11.29 -7.80 -14.76
CA GLY A 42 -11.19 -7.01 -13.54
C GLY A 42 -11.67 -7.77 -12.29
N ARG A 43 -12.72 -8.60 -12.41
CA ARG A 43 -13.22 -9.46 -11.33
C ARG A 43 -12.35 -10.67 -11.09
N ARG A 44 -11.73 -11.24 -12.13
CA ARG A 44 -10.85 -12.41 -12.02
C ARG A 44 -9.66 -12.16 -11.11
N TRP A 45 -9.05 -10.97 -11.19
CA TRP A 45 -7.85 -10.62 -10.43
C TRP A 45 -8.15 -9.82 -9.15
N HIS A 46 -9.43 -9.59 -8.82
CA HIS A 46 -9.79 -8.75 -7.67
C HIS A 46 -9.33 -9.34 -6.33
N ALA A 47 -9.50 -10.66 -6.16
CA ALA A 47 -9.07 -11.35 -4.93
C ALA A 47 -7.54 -11.33 -4.75
N ASP A 48 -6.80 -11.53 -5.84
CA ASP A 48 -5.33 -11.53 -5.82
C ASP A 48 -4.78 -10.12 -5.54
N ARG A 49 -5.35 -9.10 -6.19
CA ARG A 49 -5.05 -7.68 -5.90
C ARG A 49 -5.32 -7.34 -4.43
N PHE A 50 -6.49 -7.71 -3.92
CA PHE A 50 -6.85 -7.46 -2.53
C PHE A 50 -5.88 -8.13 -1.56
N ARG A 51 -5.48 -9.38 -1.83
CA ARG A 51 -4.48 -10.10 -1.05
C ARG A 51 -3.14 -9.36 -1.06
N ALA A 52 -2.60 -9.05 -2.24
CA ALA A 52 -1.31 -8.39 -2.39
C ALA A 52 -1.29 -7.00 -1.71
N PHE A 53 -2.34 -6.19 -1.91
CA PHE A 53 -2.47 -4.88 -1.27
C PHE A 53 -2.51 -4.98 0.26
N LYS A 54 -3.34 -5.89 0.79
CA LYS A 54 -3.48 -6.08 2.23
C LYS A 54 -2.19 -6.57 2.85
N GLU A 55 -1.53 -7.53 2.20
CA GLU A 55 -0.29 -8.11 2.70
C GLU A 55 0.85 -7.09 2.71
N LEU A 56 0.97 -6.28 1.66
CA LEU A 56 1.95 -5.20 1.60
C LEU A 56 1.68 -4.14 2.67
N LEU A 57 0.43 -3.69 2.81
CA LEU A 57 0.04 -2.73 3.85
C LEU A 57 0.36 -3.27 5.25
N TYR A 58 0.12 -4.55 5.50
CA TYR A 58 0.46 -5.19 6.77
C TYR A 58 1.97 -5.12 7.04
N LYS A 59 2.80 -5.55 6.08
CA LYS A 59 4.26 -5.56 6.25
C LYS A 59 4.83 -4.16 6.46
N VAL A 60 4.41 -3.17 5.66
CA VAL A 60 4.89 -1.79 5.80
C VAL A 60 4.47 -1.16 7.13
N ASN A 61 3.25 -1.41 7.60
CA ASN A 61 2.82 -0.93 8.91
C ASN A 61 3.60 -1.60 10.05
N GLU A 62 3.92 -2.89 9.89
CA GLU A 62 4.74 -3.62 10.86
C GLU A 62 6.17 -3.08 10.89
N VAL A 63 6.80 -2.82 9.74
CA VAL A 63 8.11 -2.15 9.66
C VAL A 63 8.05 -0.79 10.36
N LYS A 64 7.05 0.03 10.04
CA LYS A 64 6.86 1.33 10.70
C LYS A 64 6.80 1.20 12.22
N ARG A 65 6.06 0.22 12.74
CA ARG A 65 5.93 -0.05 14.18
C ARG A 65 7.26 -0.48 14.79
N ILE A 66 7.98 -1.39 14.13
CA ILE A 66 9.29 -1.87 14.57
C ILE A 66 10.29 -0.71 14.63
N LEU A 67 10.39 0.08 13.56
CA LEU A 67 11.31 1.22 13.49
C LEU A 67 10.97 2.29 14.53
N TYR A 68 9.68 2.57 14.75
CA TYR A 68 9.25 3.52 15.78
C TYR A 68 9.65 3.06 17.18
N SER A 69 9.58 1.76 17.46
CA SER A 69 10.06 1.19 18.73
C SER A 69 11.59 1.24 18.84
N ALA A 70 12.30 0.90 17.76
CA ALA A 70 13.76 0.92 17.72
C ALA A 70 14.32 2.34 17.89
N ALA A 71 13.61 3.35 17.38
CA ALA A 71 14.01 4.75 17.47
C ALA A 71 14.17 5.24 18.93
N ALA A 72 13.44 4.64 19.89
CA ALA A 72 13.57 4.95 21.31
C ALA A 72 14.88 4.45 21.94
N HIS A 73 15.54 3.49 21.29
CA HIS A 73 16.82 2.91 21.72
C HIS A 73 18.00 3.45 20.92
N LEU A 74 17.79 4.45 20.07
CA LEU A 74 18.87 5.05 19.32
C LEU A 74 19.78 5.90 20.23
N PRO A 75 21.09 5.91 19.97
CA PRO A 75 22.02 6.74 20.71
C PRO A 75 21.74 8.23 20.50
N SER A 76 22.13 9.03 21.49
CA SER A 76 22.27 10.48 21.34
C SER A 76 23.29 10.84 20.26
N ASP A 77 23.23 12.06 19.76
CA ASP A 77 24.16 12.52 18.71
C ASP A 77 25.63 12.48 19.17
N ALA A 78 25.89 12.71 20.46
CA ALA A 78 27.24 12.59 21.04
C ALA A 78 27.73 11.13 21.09
N GLU A 79 26.85 10.17 21.37
CA GLU A 79 27.15 8.73 21.31
C GLU A 79 27.37 8.27 19.86
N ARG A 80 26.57 8.76 18.92
CA ARG A 80 26.78 8.50 17.48
C ARG A 80 28.12 9.01 17.00
N GLN A 81 28.50 10.24 17.36
CA GLN A 81 29.78 10.81 16.96
C GLN A 81 30.95 9.93 17.43
N ARG A 82 30.90 9.42 18.66
CA ARG A 82 31.92 8.50 19.18
C ARG A 82 32.01 7.21 18.35
N LEU A 83 30.87 6.62 17.98
CA LEU A 83 30.84 5.45 17.10
C LEU A 83 31.43 5.76 15.71
N GLN A 84 31.13 6.94 15.15
CA GLN A 84 31.69 7.39 13.87
C GLN A 84 33.20 7.60 13.94
N ASP A 85 33.71 8.19 15.03
CA ASP A 85 35.15 8.39 15.25
C ASP A 85 35.90 7.05 15.34
N MET A 86 35.20 5.98 15.77
CA MET A 86 35.67 4.59 15.74
C MET A 86 35.50 3.91 14.37
N GLY A 87 35.03 4.64 13.35
CA GLY A 87 34.81 4.13 11.99
C GLY A 87 33.53 3.31 11.81
N ARG A 88 32.59 3.33 12.76
CA ARG A 88 31.31 2.62 12.65
C ARG A 88 30.31 3.48 11.92
N THR A 89 29.78 2.97 10.80
CA THR A 89 28.83 3.69 9.92
C THR A 89 27.40 3.16 9.99
N ALA A 90 27.21 1.98 10.58
CA ALA A 90 25.94 1.27 10.64
C ALA A 90 25.84 0.45 11.94
N PHE A 91 24.64 0.40 12.54
CA PHE A 91 24.40 -0.33 13.78
C PHE A 91 24.47 -1.85 13.59
N THR A 92 24.01 -2.38 12.46
CA THR A 92 24.01 -3.83 12.14
C THR A 92 25.39 -4.48 12.17
N ILE A 93 26.46 -3.72 11.89
CA ILE A 93 27.84 -4.22 11.89
C ILE A 93 28.64 -3.81 13.14
N THR A 94 28.04 -3.01 14.02
CA THR A 94 28.67 -2.55 15.25
C THR A 94 28.65 -3.69 16.27
N ARG A 95 29.77 -3.94 16.96
CA ARG A 95 29.82 -5.00 17.98
C ARG A 95 29.48 -4.41 19.34
N ALA A 96 28.92 -5.22 20.23
CA ALA A 96 28.67 -4.83 21.62
C ALA A 96 29.94 -4.31 22.33
N SER A 97 31.13 -4.86 22.01
CA SER A 97 32.41 -4.40 22.55
C SER A 97 32.83 -3.00 22.09
N ASP A 98 32.22 -2.49 21.01
CA ASP A 98 32.48 -1.16 20.48
C ASP A 98 31.57 -0.09 21.12
N VAL A 99 30.53 -0.50 21.86
CA VAL A 99 29.67 0.42 22.60
C VAL A 99 30.45 0.92 23.83
N PRO A 100 30.66 2.23 23.97
CA PRO A 100 31.39 2.77 25.12
C PRO A 100 30.75 2.30 26.43
N PRO A 101 31.55 1.86 27.43
CA PRO A 101 31.01 1.50 28.73
C PRO A 101 30.33 2.72 29.35
N ASP A 102 29.18 2.48 29.99
CA ASP A 102 28.35 3.51 30.58
C ASP A 102 29.17 4.35 31.57
N SER A 103 29.48 5.59 31.18
CA SER A 103 30.35 6.48 31.95
C SER A 103 29.59 7.35 32.96
N GLY A 104 28.27 7.11 33.14
CA GLY A 104 27.44 7.73 34.17
C GLY A 104 26.37 8.70 33.65
N ASP A 105 25.26 8.76 34.43
CA ASP A 105 24.03 9.58 34.46
C ASP A 105 23.29 10.01 33.17
N ILE A 106 23.93 10.01 31.99
CA ILE A 106 23.32 10.53 30.75
C ILE A 106 23.45 9.54 29.57
N SER A 107 24.31 8.52 29.66
CA SER A 107 24.37 7.48 28.61
C SER A 107 23.21 6.50 28.78
N ILE A 108 22.33 6.46 27.79
CA ILE A 108 21.20 5.51 27.74
C ILE A 108 21.50 4.40 26.73
N PHE A 109 22.49 4.60 25.84
CA PHE A 109 22.83 3.65 24.81
C PHE A 109 23.92 2.67 25.28
N ASP A 110 23.49 1.45 25.58
CA ASP A 110 24.32 0.34 26.02
C ASP A 110 24.32 -0.83 25.02
N ALA A 111 25.02 -1.92 25.34
CA ALA A 111 25.04 -3.13 24.53
C ALA A 111 23.63 -3.72 24.33
N THR A 112 22.76 -3.61 25.32
CA THR A 112 21.36 -4.06 25.25
C THR A 112 20.57 -3.24 24.23
N SER A 113 20.73 -1.91 24.25
CA SER A 113 20.09 -0.99 23.30
C SER A 113 20.56 -1.25 21.88
N LEU A 114 21.85 -1.53 21.69
CA LEU A 114 22.39 -1.94 20.39
C LEU A 114 21.75 -3.25 19.91
N GLU A 115 21.65 -4.28 20.76
CA GLU A 115 21.03 -5.56 20.42
C GLU A 115 19.57 -5.38 20.01
N ILE A 116 18.79 -4.59 20.76
CA ILE A 116 17.39 -4.27 20.44
C ILE A 116 17.28 -3.61 19.06
N VAL A 117 18.15 -2.63 18.77
CA VAL A 117 18.16 -1.93 17.47
C VAL A 117 18.55 -2.91 16.34
N GLN A 118 19.55 -3.77 16.57
CA GLN A 118 19.98 -4.77 15.59
C GLN A 118 18.87 -5.77 15.26
N GLU A 119 18.23 -6.37 16.26
CA GLU A 119 17.11 -7.29 16.05
C GLU A 119 15.95 -6.61 15.32
N ALA A 120 15.64 -5.36 15.68
CA ALA A 120 14.59 -4.60 15.02
C ALA A 120 14.93 -4.34 13.54
N LEU A 121 16.18 -3.97 13.24
CA LEU A 121 16.65 -3.75 11.87
C LEU A 121 16.65 -5.04 11.06
N GLU A 122 17.10 -6.17 11.60
CA GLU A 122 17.04 -7.47 10.93
C GLU A 122 15.61 -7.84 10.54
N ARG A 123 14.65 -7.66 11.47
CA ARG A 123 13.23 -7.88 11.18
C ARG A 123 12.69 -6.91 10.14
N ALA A 124 13.07 -5.64 10.21
CA ALA A 124 12.64 -4.63 9.24
C ALA A 124 13.18 -4.93 7.83
N PHE A 125 14.46 -5.29 7.70
CA PHE A 125 15.06 -5.69 6.43
C PHE A 125 14.37 -6.93 5.86
N SER A 126 14.14 -7.96 6.66
CA SER A 126 13.42 -9.17 6.22
C SER A 126 12.01 -8.85 5.71
N LEU A 127 11.26 -8.00 6.40
CA LEU A 127 9.93 -7.57 5.94
C LEU A 127 9.99 -6.71 4.67
N ASN A 128 11.02 -5.88 4.50
CA ASN A 128 11.23 -5.10 3.29
C ASN A 128 11.56 -6.00 2.09
N GLU A 129 12.44 -6.98 2.26
CA GLU A 129 12.75 -7.97 1.21
C GLU A 129 11.49 -8.73 0.78
N GLU A 130 10.69 -9.22 1.73
CA GLU A 130 9.42 -9.89 1.42
C GLU A 130 8.42 -8.95 0.74
N SER A 131 8.44 -7.67 1.07
CA SER A 131 7.56 -6.66 0.47
C SER A 131 7.93 -6.34 -0.97
N GLU A 132 9.21 -6.48 -1.37
CA GLU A 132 9.65 -6.23 -2.74
C GLU A 132 8.92 -7.12 -3.76
N HIS A 133 8.72 -8.40 -3.42
CA HIS A 133 7.96 -9.33 -4.25
C HIS A 133 6.50 -8.90 -4.41
N LEU A 134 5.89 -8.34 -3.36
CA LEU A 134 4.51 -7.83 -3.43
C LEU A 134 4.40 -6.58 -4.31
N ILE A 135 5.43 -5.72 -4.34
CA ILE A 135 5.47 -4.58 -5.27
C ILE A 135 5.47 -5.06 -6.72
N ALA A 136 6.31 -6.07 -7.02
CA ALA A 136 6.35 -6.66 -8.35
C ALA A 136 5.00 -7.31 -8.70
N GLU A 137 4.39 -8.05 -7.78
CA GLU A 137 3.07 -8.65 -7.98
C GLU A 137 1.98 -7.59 -8.26
N ILE A 138 1.93 -6.52 -7.46
CA ILE A 138 1.00 -5.41 -7.64
C ILE A 138 1.17 -4.75 -9.02
N SER A 139 2.41 -4.62 -9.50
CA SER A 139 2.70 -4.04 -10.81
C SER A 139 2.18 -4.88 -11.98
N ILE A 140 2.00 -6.19 -11.77
CA ILE A 140 1.45 -7.12 -12.76
C ILE A 140 -0.08 -7.18 -12.65
N LEU A 141 -0.61 -7.20 -11.43
CA LEU A 141 -2.03 -7.41 -11.18
C LEU A 141 -2.87 -6.14 -11.32
N SER A 142 -2.29 -4.96 -11.14
CA SER A 142 -3.02 -3.70 -11.04
C SER A 142 -2.58 -2.71 -12.10
N GLU A 143 -3.53 -1.90 -12.57
CA GLU A 143 -3.27 -0.83 -13.54
C GLU A 143 -3.42 0.55 -12.88
N GLY A 144 -3.01 1.60 -13.59
CA GLY A 144 -3.18 2.98 -13.12
C GLY A 144 -2.22 3.38 -11.99
N PHE A 145 -2.75 4.00 -10.94
CA PHE A 145 -1.93 4.70 -9.93
C PHE A 145 -1.37 3.79 -8.83
N ALA A 146 -2.03 2.66 -8.54
CA ALA A 146 -1.68 1.79 -7.41
C ALA A 146 -0.22 1.27 -7.45
N PRO A 147 0.33 0.79 -8.59
CA PRO A 147 1.73 0.35 -8.64
C PRO A 147 2.73 1.46 -8.28
N SER A 148 2.51 2.68 -8.80
CA SER A 148 3.39 3.81 -8.52
C SER A 148 3.32 4.27 -7.06
N ALA A 149 2.13 4.23 -6.46
CA ALA A 149 1.93 4.56 -5.05
C ALA A 149 2.56 3.49 -4.13
N ALA A 150 2.42 2.21 -4.49
CA ALA A 150 3.05 1.10 -3.78
C ALA A 150 4.58 1.23 -3.76
N LYS A 151 5.18 1.47 -4.94
CA LYS A 151 6.63 1.67 -5.07
C LYS A 151 7.10 2.85 -4.21
N ARG A 152 6.42 3.99 -4.29
CA ARG A 152 6.79 5.17 -3.48
C ARG A 152 6.69 4.88 -1.98
N MET A 153 5.63 4.21 -1.52
CA MET A 153 5.50 3.80 -0.12
C MET A 153 6.66 2.88 0.30
N PHE A 154 7.07 1.95 -0.57
CA PHE A 154 8.19 1.06 -0.32
C PHE A 154 9.53 1.80 -0.26
N GLU A 155 9.76 2.78 -1.13
CA GLU A 155 10.94 3.67 -1.08
C GLU A 155 11.04 4.38 0.28
N PHE A 156 9.94 4.97 0.78
CA PHE A 156 9.92 5.57 2.12
C PHE A 156 10.20 4.56 3.24
N CYS A 157 9.81 3.30 3.06
CA CYS A 157 10.06 2.23 4.02
C CYS A 157 11.56 1.89 4.09
N TRP A 158 12.23 1.82 2.94
CA TRP A 158 13.68 1.64 2.86
C TRP A 158 14.45 2.85 3.39
N ASP A 159 14.02 4.06 3.03
CA ASP A 159 14.65 5.30 3.51
C ASP A 159 14.58 5.39 5.04
N ALA A 160 13.43 5.07 5.64
CA ALA A 160 13.26 5.03 7.09
C ALA A 160 14.14 3.95 7.75
N THR A 161 14.23 2.76 7.14
CA THR A 161 15.07 1.68 7.64
C THR A 161 16.55 2.08 7.60
N GLY A 162 17.00 2.67 6.49
CA GLY A 162 18.38 3.18 6.34
C GLY A 162 18.70 4.33 7.29
N ALA A 163 17.76 5.24 7.51
CA ALA A 163 17.94 6.35 8.46
C ALA A 163 18.08 5.86 9.92
N VAL A 164 17.40 4.78 10.29
CA VAL A 164 17.56 4.13 11.61
C VAL A 164 18.87 3.32 11.67
N GLU A 165 19.25 2.65 10.59
CA GLU A 165 20.44 1.79 10.52
C GLU A 165 21.76 2.57 10.58
N THR A 166 21.80 3.78 10.02
CA THR A 166 23.04 4.54 9.92
C THR A 166 23.43 5.21 11.24
N THR A 167 24.72 5.20 11.54
CA THR A 167 25.28 6.01 12.64
C THR A 167 25.56 7.45 12.23
N ARG A 168 25.54 7.77 10.91
CA ARG A 168 25.92 9.07 10.35
C ARG A 168 24.82 10.14 10.42
N GLY A 169 23.57 9.72 10.54
CA GLY A 169 22.43 10.62 10.69
C GLY A 169 22.14 10.96 12.15
N THR A 170 21.11 11.77 12.38
CA THR A 170 20.62 12.12 13.71
C THR A 170 19.40 11.28 14.10
N THR A 171 19.09 11.24 15.40
CA THR A 171 17.85 10.61 15.87
C THR A 171 16.60 11.35 15.37
N GLU A 172 16.69 12.67 15.17
CA GLU A 172 15.61 13.47 14.57
C GLU A 172 15.36 13.09 13.09
N GLU A 173 16.42 12.88 12.31
CA GLU A 173 16.32 12.44 10.91
C GLU A 173 15.69 11.06 10.80
N ALA A 174 16.10 10.11 11.65
CA ALA A 174 15.49 8.78 11.71
C ALA A 174 13.99 8.87 12.03
N TYR A 175 13.61 9.69 13.00
CA TYR A 175 12.21 9.89 13.38
C TYR A 175 11.41 10.57 12.26
N ALA A 176 11.98 11.59 11.60
CA ALA A 176 11.36 12.26 10.47
C ALA A 176 11.10 11.30 9.30
N ALA A 177 12.04 10.41 9.00
CA ALA A 177 11.88 9.38 7.97
C ALA A 177 10.76 8.38 8.32
N ILE A 178 10.69 7.92 9.57
CA ILE A 178 9.60 7.03 10.05
C ILE A 178 8.23 7.73 9.94
N LEU A 179 8.15 9.01 10.28
CA LEU A 179 6.91 9.78 10.16
C LEU A 179 6.48 9.97 8.70
N ALA A 180 7.44 10.15 7.79
CA ALA A 180 7.19 10.30 6.35
C ALA A 180 6.54 9.05 5.71
N MET A 181 6.71 7.87 6.32
CA MET A 181 6.00 6.66 5.89
C MET A 181 4.47 6.81 5.98
N GLY A 182 3.95 7.56 6.97
CA GLY A 182 2.50 7.72 7.19
C GLY A 182 1.74 8.24 5.97
N PRO A 183 2.08 9.44 5.47
CA PRO A 183 1.46 9.99 4.25
C PRO A 183 1.59 9.06 3.03
N ALA A 184 2.72 8.35 2.90
CA ALA A 184 2.92 7.43 1.78
C ALA A 184 2.00 6.19 1.88
N ILE A 185 1.81 5.66 3.09
CA ILE A 185 0.84 4.59 3.38
C ILE A 185 -0.58 5.06 3.05
N ASP A 186 -0.97 6.25 3.48
CA ASP A 186 -2.31 6.80 3.23
C ASP A 186 -2.58 6.97 1.72
N ILE A 187 -1.58 7.44 0.96
CA ILE A 187 -1.66 7.56 -0.50
C ILE A 187 -1.84 6.19 -1.16
N PHE A 188 -1.06 5.19 -0.75
CA PHE A 188 -1.21 3.85 -1.29
C PHE A 188 -2.54 3.21 -0.90
N GLU A 189 -3.00 3.38 0.33
CA GLU A 189 -4.31 2.88 0.77
C GLU A 189 -5.44 3.50 -0.08
N GLY A 190 -5.36 4.81 -0.35
CA GLY A 190 -6.29 5.48 -1.26
C GLY A 190 -6.26 4.88 -2.66
N ALA A 191 -5.07 4.67 -3.22
CA ALA A 191 -4.89 4.07 -4.54
C ALA A 191 -5.42 2.62 -4.60
N ALA A 192 -5.15 1.81 -3.59
CA ALA A 192 -5.63 0.44 -3.47
C ALA A 192 -7.16 0.37 -3.38
N ARG A 193 -7.79 1.27 -2.61
CA ARG A 193 -9.26 1.35 -2.53
C ARG A 193 -9.88 1.72 -3.86
N MET A 194 -9.29 2.69 -4.58
CA MET A 194 -9.75 3.08 -5.91
C MET A 194 -9.61 1.91 -6.91
N ASP A 195 -8.48 1.21 -6.89
CA ASP A 195 -8.21 0.11 -7.82
C ASP A 195 -9.12 -1.11 -7.57
N LEU A 196 -9.51 -1.34 -6.32
CA LEU A 196 -10.47 -2.37 -5.92
C LEU A 196 -11.94 -1.96 -6.12
N ASP A 197 -12.21 -0.77 -6.66
CA ASP A 197 -13.55 -0.18 -6.82
C ASP A 197 -14.35 -0.17 -5.49
N VAL A 198 -13.64 0.04 -4.37
CA VAL A 198 -14.25 0.20 -3.05
C VAL A 198 -14.74 1.64 -2.95
N ALA A 199 -16.01 1.85 -3.32
CA ALA A 199 -16.66 3.16 -3.29
C ALA A 199 -16.42 3.89 -1.97
N THR A 200 -15.79 5.06 -2.06
CA THR A 200 -15.44 5.96 -0.95
C THR A 200 -16.66 6.53 -0.19
N GLU A 201 -17.89 6.22 -0.62
CA GLU A 201 -19.11 6.55 0.13
C GLU A 201 -19.32 5.70 1.38
N GLN A 202 -18.64 4.57 1.54
CA GLN A 202 -18.49 3.94 2.84
C GLN A 202 -17.43 4.69 3.65
N ARG A 203 -17.80 5.88 4.15
CA ARG A 203 -17.29 6.36 5.44
C ARG A 203 -17.27 5.15 6.38
N PRO A 204 -16.22 4.94 7.21
CA PRO A 204 -16.16 3.81 8.13
C PRO A 204 -17.45 3.76 8.94
N THR A 205 -18.40 2.93 8.48
CA THR A 205 -19.77 3.02 8.92
C THR A 205 -19.81 2.23 10.19
N ASP A 206 -19.40 2.88 11.28
CA ASP A 206 -19.95 2.67 12.61
C ASP A 206 -20.24 1.20 12.90
N TRP A 207 -19.27 0.32 12.61
CA TRP A 207 -19.47 -1.12 12.68
C TRP A 207 -19.77 -1.50 14.14
N ARG A 208 -19.27 -0.68 15.07
CA ARG A 208 -19.65 -0.67 16.49
C ARG A 208 -21.14 -0.42 16.69
N ARG A 209 -21.76 0.59 16.06
CA ARG A 209 -23.22 0.80 16.13
C ARG A 209 -24.01 -0.33 15.46
N MET A 210 -23.53 -0.89 14.35
CA MET A 210 -24.16 -2.06 13.72
C MET A 210 -24.07 -3.32 14.60
N LEU A 211 -22.94 -3.56 15.26
CA LEU A 211 -22.76 -4.67 16.21
C LEU A 211 -23.60 -4.47 17.46
N ILE A 212 -23.67 -3.26 18.00
CA ILE A 212 -24.54 -2.93 19.14
C ILE A 212 -26.02 -3.12 18.75
N ALA A 213 -26.44 -2.66 17.58
CA ALA A 213 -27.81 -2.85 17.09
C ALA A 213 -28.16 -4.32 16.87
N ARG A 214 -27.24 -5.12 16.31
CA ARG A 214 -27.43 -6.59 16.15
C ARG A 214 -27.50 -7.31 17.49
N ARG A 215 -26.67 -6.91 18.47
CA ARG A 215 -26.69 -7.49 19.83
C ARG A 215 -28.00 -7.16 20.54
N ARG A 216 -28.51 -5.93 20.40
CA ARG A 216 -29.79 -5.48 20.98
C ARG A 216 -30.98 -6.23 20.38
N ARG A 217 -30.99 -6.47 19.07
CA ARG A 217 -32.04 -7.28 18.40
C ARG A 217 -32.02 -8.75 18.84
N ARG A 218 -30.84 -9.34 19.06
CA ARG A 218 -30.74 -10.72 19.57
C ARG A 218 -31.22 -10.87 21.01
N MET A 219 -30.99 -9.87 21.87
CA MET A 219 -31.51 -9.92 23.24
C MET A 219 -33.03 -9.76 23.30
N LEU A 220 -33.62 -8.95 22.42
CA LEU A 220 -35.08 -8.80 22.33
C LEU A 220 -35.78 -10.03 21.74
N ALA A 221 -35.10 -10.79 20.87
CA ALA A 221 -35.65 -12.02 20.29
C ALA A 221 -35.46 -13.28 21.17
N ALA A 222 -34.72 -13.17 22.29
CA ALA A 222 -34.48 -14.26 23.23
C ALA A 222 -35.25 -14.09 24.55
N GLY A 223 -36.18 -13.14 24.60
CA GLY A 223 -36.99 -12.79 25.78
C GLY A 223 -38.48 -13.09 25.64
N ASP A 224 -38.89 -13.82 24.61
CA ASP A 224 -40.20 -14.48 24.47
C ASP A 224 -40.02 -15.99 24.59
#